data_AF-A0A9X2KK47-F1
#
_entry.id   AF-A0A9X2KK47-F1
#
_cell.length_a   1.000
_cell.length_b   1.000
_cell.length_c   1.000
_cell.angle_alpha   90.00
_cell.angle_beta   90.00
_cell.angle_gamma   90.00
#
_symmetry.space_group_name_H-M   'P 1'
#
loop_
_entity.id
_entity.type
_entity.pdbx_description
1 polymer ?
#
loop_
_entity_poly.entity_id
_entity_poly.type
_entity_poly.pdbx_seq_one_letter_code
_entity_poly.pdbx_strand_id
1 'polypeptide(L)'
;MAGLFRTQLIANRAVLAQAGGVEEPSRIARLMADGDAARRDGRSADARHCFGEAVHACREDGDLICEAHALTRCAQVARDTGNLDWAIHDQQEAIALYRKAGAGPELAHALRHAGEMFLEQQRHAHAATSLHEALDLYRADAEAAPLDVANALRAAALLAETLDERDEARRFWTDARSLYESSCESGVVEADQRLAALG
;
A
#
# COMPACT_ATOMS: atom_id res chain seq x y z
N MET A 1 -11.75 36.42 -59.74
CA MET A 1 -10.42 35.79 -59.55
C MET A 1 -10.30 35.43 -58.08
N ALA A 2 -10.73 34.21 -57.76
CA ALA A 2 -10.70 33.62 -56.43
C ALA A 2 -9.28 33.10 -56.09
N GLY A 3 -8.93 33.13 -54.81
CA GLY A 3 -7.68 32.58 -54.26
C GLY A 3 -7.58 32.97 -52.78
N LEU A 4 -8.47 32.42 -51.94
CA LEU A 4 -8.23 31.28 -51.06
C LEU A 4 -7.35 31.59 -49.84
N PHE A 5 -8.07 31.65 -48.72
CA PHE A 5 -7.64 31.66 -47.33
C PHE A 5 -6.74 30.47 -46.94
N ARG A 6 -6.03 30.67 -45.81
CA ARG A 6 -5.62 29.65 -44.81
C ARG A 6 -4.63 28.59 -45.27
N THR A 7 -3.39 28.65 -44.79
CA THR A 7 -2.87 27.81 -43.69
C THR A 7 -1.36 28.02 -43.52
N GLN A 8 -0.94 28.84 -42.56
CA GLN A 8 0.43 28.79 -42.03
C GLN A 8 0.36 28.63 -40.51
N LEU A 9 -0.35 27.58 -40.08
CA LEU A 9 -0.45 27.16 -38.68
C LEU A 9 -0.26 25.63 -38.60
N ILE A 10 0.71 25.12 -39.36
CA ILE A 10 1.20 23.72 -39.27
C ILE A 10 2.73 23.73 -39.41
N ALA A 11 3.41 24.57 -38.62
CA ALA A 11 4.87 24.52 -38.53
C ALA A 11 5.37 24.33 -37.08
N ASN A 12 4.48 24.03 -36.12
CA ASN A 12 4.88 23.86 -34.72
C ASN A 12 4.45 22.54 -34.07
N ARG A 13 3.92 21.59 -34.85
CA ARG A 13 3.46 20.29 -34.30
C ARG A 13 4.30 19.09 -34.72
N ALA A 14 5.32 19.28 -35.57
CA ALA A 14 6.14 18.21 -36.11
C ALA A 14 7.58 18.16 -35.56
N VAL A 15 8.02 19.17 -34.80
CA VAL A 15 9.40 19.22 -34.24
C VAL A 15 9.48 18.68 -32.82
N LEU A 16 8.36 18.57 -32.08
CA LEU A 16 8.36 18.02 -30.72
C LEU A 16 8.17 16.49 -30.65
N ALA A 17 8.00 15.82 -31.79
CA ALA A 17 7.77 14.37 -31.83
C ALA A 17 9.07 13.52 -31.90
N GLN A 18 10.24 14.09 -31.58
CA GLN A 18 11.53 13.42 -31.77
C GLN A 18 12.57 13.64 -30.66
N ALA A 19 12.12 13.87 -29.43
CA ALA A 19 12.95 13.64 -28.26
C ALA A 19 12.51 12.33 -27.61
N GLY A 20 13.30 11.27 -27.76
CA GLY A 20 13.26 10.10 -26.88
C GLY A 20 13.75 10.46 -25.47
N GLY A 21 13.17 11.51 -24.88
CA GLY A 21 13.42 11.91 -23.50
C GLY A 21 12.63 10.98 -22.61
N VAL A 22 13.32 10.25 -21.75
CA VAL A 22 12.72 9.87 -20.46
C VAL A 22 12.19 11.16 -19.85
N GLU A 23 10.87 11.28 -19.68
CA GLU A 23 10.30 12.39 -18.92
C GLU A 23 10.98 12.40 -17.56
N GLU A 24 11.58 13.54 -17.20
CA GLU A 24 12.19 13.70 -15.89
C GLU A 24 11.14 13.38 -14.82
N PRO A 25 11.44 12.50 -13.84
CA PRO A 25 10.47 12.12 -12.84
C PRO A 25 9.96 13.37 -12.10
N SER A 26 8.64 13.42 -11.88
CA SER A 26 8.01 14.54 -11.16
C SER A 26 8.67 14.75 -9.79
N ARG A 27 8.54 15.95 -9.22
CA ARG A 27 9.06 16.24 -7.86
C ARG A 27 8.58 15.18 -6.86
N ILE A 28 7.30 14.82 -6.90
CA ILE A 28 6.71 13.78 -6.05
C ILE A 28 7.40 12.42 -6.30
N ALA A 29 7.55 12.00 -7.57
CA ALA A 29 8.16 10.72 -7.88
C ALA A 29 9.61 10.61 -7.36
N ARG A 30 10.39 11.69 -7.46
CA ARG A 30 11.74 11.75 -6.90
C ARG A 30 11.72 11.67 -5.37
N LEU A 31 10.87 12.45 -4.71
CA LEU A 31 10.71 12.41 -3.25
C LEU A 31 10.32 11.00 -2.74
N MET A 32 9.39 10.34 -3.43
CA MET A 32 8.98 8.98 -3.09
C MET A 32 10.15 7.99 -3.26
N ALA A 33 10.89 8.07 -4.37
CA ALA A 33 12.04 7.20 -4.64
C ALA A 33 13.19 7.41 -3.64
N ASP A 34 13.51 8.67 -3.31
CA ASP A 34 14.54 9.03 -2.34
C ASP A 34 14.14 8.59 -0.93
N GLY A 35 12.87 8.74 -0.57
CA GLY A 35 12.32 8.27 0.70
C GLY A 35 12.38 6.74 0.82
N ASP A 36 12.02 6.03 -0.23
CA ASP A 36 12.10 4.56 -0.28
C ASP A 36 13.56 4.07 -0.17
N ALA A 37 14.49 4.74 -0.85
CA ALA A 37 15.91 4.46 -0.73
C ALA A 37 16.43 4.71 0.70
N ALA A 38 16.10 5.86 1.28
CA ALA A 38 16.46 6.20 2.65
C ALA A 38 15.91 5.21 3.67
N ARG A 39 14.66 4.75 3.50
CA ARG A 39 14.04 3.76 4.36
C ARG A 39 14.78 2.41 4.27
N ARG A 40 15.12 1.95 3.06
CA ARG A 40 15.92 0.72 2.87
C ARG A 40 17.30 0.81 3.52
N ASP A 41 17.92 1.99 3.51
CA ASP A 41 19.22 2.24 4.13
C ASP A 41 19.14 2.42 5.67
N GLY A 42 17.95 2.38 6.27
CA GLY A 42 17.75 2.66 7.69
C GLY A 42 17.88 4.14 8.07
N ARG A 43 17.93 5.05 7.09
CA ARG A 43 17.95 6.51 7.30
C ARG A 43 16.54 7.03 7.51
N SER A 44 15.92 6.66 8.64
CA SER A 44 14.50 6.92 8.92
C SER A 44 14.15 8.42 8.98
N ALA A 45 15.08 9.28 9.39
CA ALA A 45 14.86 10.74 9.40
C ALA A 45 14.76 11.31 7.98
N ASP A 46 15.65 10.90 7.09
CA ASP A 46 15.64 11.30 5.69
C ASP A 46 14.38 10.77 4.99
N ALA A 47 14.04 9.50 5.23
CA ALA A 47 12.82 8.90 4.67
C ALA A 47 11.57 9.67 5.08
N ARG A 48 11.45 10.01 6.38
CA ARG A 48 10.33 10.81 6.90
C ARG A 48 10.28 12.20 6.25
N HIS A 49 11.43 12.84 6.07
CA HIS A 49 11.48 14.15 5.40
C HIS A 49 11.01 14.05 3.95
N CYS A 50 11.53 13.10 3.18
CA CYS A 50 11.16 12.89 1.78
C CYS A 50 9.66 12.60 1.62
N PHE A 51 9.11 11.67 2.40
CA PHE A 51 7.69 11.33 2.32
C PHE A 51 6.78 12.46 2.82
N GLY A 52 7.17 13.19 3.86
CA GLY A 52 6.44 14.37 4.33
C GLY A 52 6.35 15.48 3.27
N GLU A 53 7.45 15.75 2.57
CA GLU A 53 7.47 16.67 1.43
C GLU A 53 6.59 16.15 0.27
N ALA A 54 6.57 14.84 0.03
CA ALA A 54 5.70 14.25 -0.98
C ALA A 54 4.22 14.41 -0.63
N VAL A 55 3.83 14.20 0.65
CA VAL A 55 2.47 14.45 1.15
C VAL A 55 2.07 15.90 0.89
N HIS A 56 2.94 16.87 1.22
CA HIS A 56 2.66 18.28 0.97
C HIS A 56 2.46 18.58 -0.52
N ALA A 57 3.32 18.05 -1.39
CA ALA A 57 3.20 18.25 -2.83
C ALA A 57 1.92 17.60 -3.42
N CYS A 58 1.57 16.37 -3.02
CA CYS A 58 0.32 15.73 -3.47
C CYS A 58 -0.92 16.54 -3.03
N ARG A 59 -0.90 17.12 -1.82
CA ARG A 59 -1.98 17.99 -1.30
C ARG A 59 -2.14 19.27 -2.12
N GLU A 60 -1.03 19.89 -2.51
CA GLU A 60 -1.03 21.08 -3.39
C GLU A 60 -1.63 20.75 -4.77
N ASP A 61 -1.31 19.57 -5.30
CA ASP A 61 -1.83 19.06 -6.58
C ASP A 61 -3.28 18.54 -6.47
N GLY A 62 -3.80 18.32 -5.26
CA GLY A 62 -5.12 17.78 -5.00
C GLY A 62 -5.28 16.29 -5.36
N ASP A 63 -4.16 15.56 -5.50
CA ASP A 63 -4.16 14.14 -5.84
C ASP A 63 -4.28 13.28 -4.58
N LEU A 64 -5.50 12.81 -4.33
CA LEU A 64 -5.85 12.03 -3.14
C LEU A 64 -5.13 10.67 -3.09
N ILE A 65 -4.90 10.03 -4.24
CA ILE A 65 -4.27 8.70 -4.30
C ILE A 65 -2.77 8.84 -4.04
N CYS A 66 -2.15 9.86 -4.64
CA CYS A 66 -0.77 10.24 -4.38
C CYS A 66 -0.54 10.55 -2.89
N GLU A 67 -1.40 11.38 -2.31
CA GLU A 67 -1.32 11.77 -0.90
C GLU A 67 -1.42 10.56 0.03
N ALA A 68 -2.42 9.70 -0.21
CA ALA A 68 -2.62 8.48 0.56
C ALA A 68 -1.43 7.51 0.47
N HIS A 69 -0.82 7.40 -0.72
CA HIS A 69 0.36 6.56 -0.90
C HIS A 69 1.57 7.12 -0.13
N ALA A 70 1.81 8.43 -0.20
CA ALA A 70 2.87 9.07 0.57
C ALA A 70 2.65 8.95 2.10
N LEU A 71 1.41 9.09 2.57
CA LEU A 71 1.04 8.86 3.97
C LEU A 71 1.27 7.41 4.40
N THR A 72 0.94 6.43 3.54
CA THR A 72 1.24 5.01 3.80
C THR A 72 2.74 4.79 3.97
N ARG A 73 3.59 5.49 3.21
CA ARG A 73 5.05 5.44 3.39
C ARG A 73 5.51 6.10 4.70
N CYS A 74 4.93 7.24 5.08
CA CYS A 74 5.16 7.84 6.41
C CYS A 74 4.81 6.86 7.54
N ALA A 75 3.66 6.20 7.45
CA ALA A 75 3.21 5.21 8.41
C ALA A 75 4.17 4.02 8.52
N GLN A 76 4.70 3.54 7.39
CA GLN A 76 5.72 2.49 7.37
C GLN A 76 7.00 2.92 8.10
N VAL A 77 7.51 4.13 7.85
CA VAL A 77 8.70 4.67 8.55
C VAL A 77 8.44 4.83 10.05
N ALA A 78 7.25 5.29 10.44
CA ALA A 78 6.86 5.40 11.84
C ALA A 78 6.82 4.02 12.52
N ARG A 79 6.24 3.01 11.87
CA ARG A 79 6.21 1.62 12.36
C ARG A 79 7.62 1.04 12.50
N ASP A 80 8.49 1.21 11.50
CA ASP A 80 9.88 0.72 11.54
C ASP A 80 10.68 1.31 12.72
N THR A 81 10.34 2.52 13.14
CA THR A 81 10.97 3.21 14.29
C THR A 81 10.25 2.96 15.62
N GLY A 82 9.28 2.03 15.65
CA GLY A 82 8.51 1.66 16.84
C GLY A 82 7.46 2.67 17.26
N ASN A 83 7.18 3.67 16.43
CA ASN A 83 6.24 4.75 16.73
C ASN A 83 4.83 4.44 16.21
N LEU A 84 4.19 3.45 16.82
CA LEU A 84 2.93 2.87 16.33
C LEU A 84 1.74 3.83 16.39
N ASP A 85 1.73 4.82 17.29
CA ASP A 85 0.64 5.80 17.34
C ASP A 85 0.67 6.72 16.11
N TRP A 86 1.84 7.22 15.74
CA TRP A 86 2.00 8.00 14.50
C TRP A 86 1.79 7.14 13.26
N ALA A 87 2.23 5.88 13.27
CA ALA A 87 1.98 4.96 12.16
C ALA A 87 0.48 4.76 11.91
N ILE A 88 -0.29 4.50 12.97
CA ILE A 88 -1.75 4.32 12.86
C ILE A 88 -2.44 5.61 12.43
N HIS A 89 -2.02 6.76 12.97
CA HIS A 89 -2.57 8.05 12.58
C HIS A 89 -2.45 8.27 11.06
N ASP A 90 -1.23 8.17 10.52
CA ASP A 90 -0.97 8.41 9.10
C ASP A 90 -1.66 7.35 8.22
N GLN A 91 -1.71 6.09 8.68
CA GLN A 91 -2.39 5.01 7.96
C GLN A 91 -3.91 5.23 7.91
N GLN A 92 -4.52 5.75 8.98
CA GLN A 92 -5.95 6.07 9.01
C GLN A 92 -6.30 7.24 8.09
N GLU A 93 -5.42 8.25 8.00
CA GLU A 93 -5.59 9.34 7.04
C GLU A 93 -5.51 8.82 5.59
N ALA A 94 -4.53 7.96 5.28
CA ALA A 94 -4.43 7.30 3.98
C ALA A 94 -5.69 6.48 3.63
N ILE A 95 -6.22 5.70 4.58
CA ILE A 95 -7.48 4.95 4.40
C ILE A 95 -8.65 5.87 4.06
N ALA A 96 -8.78 7.00 4.74
CA ALA A 96 -9.85 7.97 4.48
C ALA A 96 -9.74 8.55 3.05
N LEU A 97 -8.52 8.84 2.60
CA LEU A 97 -8.26 9.34 1.25
C LEU A 97 -8.51 8.29 0.17
N TYR A 98 -8.03 7.05 0.33
CA TYR A 98 -8.31 5.96 -0.61
C TYR A 98 -9.82 5.67 -0.71
N ARG A 99 -10.53 5.68 0.43
CA ARG A 99 -11.99 5.54 0.45
C ARG A 99 -12.68 6.68 -0.31
N LYS A 100 -12.23 7.93 -0.12
CA LYS A 100 -12.76 9.10 -0.85
C LYS A 100 -12.47 9.02 -2.35
N ALA A 101 -11.33 8.47 -2.74
CA ALA A 101 -10.94 8.28 -4.14
C ALA A 101 -11.63 7.08 -4.82
N GLY A 102 -12.26 6.17 -4.06
CA GLY A 102 -12.79 4.92 -4.59
C GLY A 102 -11.70 3.92 -5.01
N ALA A 103 -10.51 4.05 -4.44
CA ALA A 103 -9.33 3.23 -4.74
C ALA A 103 -9.39 1.91 -3.96
N GLY A 104 -10.24 0.99 -4.40
CA GLY A 104 -10.54 -0.27 -3.70
C GLY A 104 -9.32 -1.16 -3.44
N PRO A 105 -8.47 -1.46 -4.44
CA PRO A 105 -7.26 -2.25 -4.24
C PRO A 105 -6.31 -1.61 -3.22
N GLU A 106 -6.00 -0.32 -3.38
CA GLU A 106 -5.11 0.41 -2.48
C GLU A 106 -5.68 0.53 -1.06
N LEU A 107 -7.01 0.69 -0.95
CA LEU A 107 -7.71 0.67 0.33
C LEU A 107 -7.54 -0.68 1.04
N ALA A 108 -7.62 -1.80 0.32
CA ALA A 108 -7.41 -3.14 0.89
C ALA A 108 -5.97 -3.30 1.43
N HIS A 109 -4.96 -2.82 0.69
CA HIS A 109 -3.57 -2.82 1.17
C HIS A 109 -3.41 -1.97 2.43
N ALA A 110 -3.98 -0.76 2.43
CA ALA A 110 -3.91 0.18 3.54
C ALA A 110 -4.59 -0.38 4.81
N LEU A 111 -5.76 -1.01 4.65
CA LEU A 111 -6.49 -1.65 5.75
C LEU A 111 -5.74 -2.86 6.32
N ARG A 112 -5.11 -3.69 5.48
CA ARG A 112 -4.24 -4.78 5.97
C ARG A 112 -3.13 -4.24 6.85
N HIS A 113 -2.42 -3.19 6.40
CA HIS A 113 -1.36 -2.57 7.19
C HIS A 113 -1.85 -1.99 8.51
N ALA A 114 -3.02 -1.33 8.52
CA ALA A 114 -3.64 -0.86 9.76
C ALA A 114 -3.97 -2.02 10.71
N GLY A 115 -4.50 -3.13 10.18
CA GLY A 115 -4.78 -4.34 10.94
C GLY A 115 -3.54 -4.90 11.66
N GLU A 116 -2.41 -4.99 10.96
CA GLU A 116 -1.13 -5.41 11.52
C GLU A 116 -0.62 -4.43 12.60
N MET A 117 -0.71 -3.12 12.37
CA MET A 117 -0.32 -2.10 13.36
C MET A 117 -1.19 -2.18 14.63
N PHE A 118 -2.50 -2.43 14.48
CA PHE A 118 -3.38 -2.64 15.62
C PHE A 118 -3.05 -3.94 16.37
N LEU A 119 -2.65 -5.01 15.68
CA LEU A 119 -2.16 -6.23 16.33
C LEU A 119 -0.91 -5.98 17.16
N GLU A 120 0.06 -5.23 16.63
CA GLU A 120 1.28 -4.86 17.36
C GLU A 120 0.96 -4.04 18.62
N GLN A 121 -0.08 -3.21 18.58
CA GLN A 121 -0.60 -2.47 19.73
C GLN A 121 -1.58 -3.25 20.61
N GLN A 122 -1.83 -4.55 20.36
CA GLN A 122 -2.82 -5.36 21.08
C GLN A 122 -4.26 -4.80 21.03
N ARG A 123 -4.58 -4.00 19.99
CA ARG A 123 -5.90 -3.41 19.75
C ARG A 123 -6.75 -4.35 18.88
N HIS A 124 -7.01 -5.56 19.38
CA HIS A 124 -7.59 -6.66 18.61
C HIS A 124 -8.91 -6.34 17.91
N ALA A 125 -9.83 -5.59 18.54
CA ALA A 125 -11.10 -5.22 17.91
C ALA A 125 -10.90 -4.33 16.67
N HIS A 126 -9.94 -3.40 16.72
CA HIS A 126 -9.63 -2.55 15.56
C HIS A 126 -8.92 -3.36 14.47
N ALA A 127 -8.02 -4.27 14.86
CA ALA A 127 -7.39 -5.20 13.94
C ALA A 127 -8.42 -6.05 13.20
N ALA A 128 -9.39 -6.62 13.93
CA ALA A 128 -10.47 -7.43 13.36
C ALA A 128 -11.26 -6.64 12.31
N THR A 129 -11.69 -5.42 12.65
CA THR A 129 -12.43 -4.56 11.70
C THR A 129 -11.62 -4.27 10.44
N SER A 130 -10.36 -3.86 10.57
CA SER A 130 -9.53 -3.52 9.40
C SER A 130 -9.21 -4.75 8.54
N LEU A 131 -8.88 -5.89 9.15
CA LEU A 131 -8.56 -7.11 8.41
C LEU A 131 -9.78 -7.72 7.72
N HIS A 132 -10.96 -7.67 8.35
CA HIS A 132 -12.20 -8.12 7.72
C HIS A 132 -12.54 -7.29 6.49
N GLU A 133 -12.47 -5.95 6.61
CA GLU A 133 -12.73 -5.05 5.48
C GLU A 133 -11.71 -5.24 4.35
N ALA A 134 -10.43 -5.44 4.68
CA ALA A 134 -9.40 -5.74 3.67
C ALA A 134 -9.70 -7.06 2.92
N LEU A 135 -10.05 -8.13 3.65
CA LEU A 135 -10.36 -9.44 3.06
C LEU A 135 -11.61 -9.39 2.18
N ASP A 136 -12.63 -8.61 2.57
CA ASP A 136 -13.84 -8.44 1.75
C ASP A 136 -13.55 -7.69 0.45
N LEU A 137 -12.70 -6.65 0.50
CA LEU A 137 -12.26 -5.94 -0.70
C LEU A 137 -11.47 -6.86 -1.63
N TYR A 138 -10.52 -7.64 -1.10
CA TYR A 138 -9.78 -8.61 -1.92
C TYR A 138 -10.67 -9.71 -2.51
N ARG A 139 -11.69 -10.19 -1.79
CA ARG A 139 -12.65 -11.16 -2.33
C ARG A 139 -13.51 -10.59 -3.46
N ALA A 140 -13.78 -9.28 -3.41
CA ALA A 140 -14.56 -8.59 -4.43
C ALA A 140 -13.72 -8.22 -5.66
N ASP A 141 -12.39 -8.25 -5.57
CA ASP A 141 -11.46 -7.94 -6.65
C ASP A 141 -10.87 -9.21 -7.27
N ALA A 142 -11.30 -9.54 -8.49
CA ALA A 142 -10.82 -10.70 -9.22
C ALA A 142 -9.33 -10.60 -9.64
N GLU A 143 -8.77 -9.39 -9.67
CA GLU A 143 -7.38 -9.12 -10.04
C GLU A 143 -6.47 -8.97 -8.80
N ALA A 144 -7.01 -9.19 -7.60
CA ALA A 144 -6.24 -9.13 -6.36
C ALA A 144 -5.03 -10.09 -6.42
N ALA A 145 -3.84 -9.53 -6.22
CA ALA A 145 -2.62 -10.33 -6.26
C ALA A 145 -2.65 -11.40 -5.16
N PRO A 146 -2.40 -12.70 -5.47
CA PRO A 146 -2.46 -13.78 -4.49
C PRO A 146 -1.60 -13.53 -3.24
N LEU A 147 -0.45 -12.88 -3.40
CA LEU A 147 0.45 -12.54 -2.31
C LEU A 147 -0.18 -11.54 -1.32
N ASP A 148 -0.95 -10.57 -1.81
CA ASP A 148 -1.60 -9.57 -0.95
C ASP A 148 -2.75 -10.16 -0.15
N VAL A 149 -3.53 -11.03 -0.79
CA VAL A 149 -4.58 -11.81 -0.12
C VAL A 149 -3.97 -12.74 0.94
N ALA A 150 -2.86 -13.42 0.61
CA ALA A 150 -2.13 -14.28 1.54
C ALA A 150 -1.64 -13.50 2.77
N ASN A 151 -1.09 -12.30 2.59
CA ASN A 151 -0.64 -11.44 3.68
C ASN A 151 -1.79 -10.97 4.59
N ALA A 152 -2.98 -10.70 4.02
CA ALA A 152 -4.16 -10.36 4.81
C ALA A 152 -4.66 -11.55 5.63
N LEU A 153 -4.72 -12.75 5.02
CA LEU A 153 -5.09 -13.99 5.70
C LEU A 153 -4.09 -14.35 6.80
N ARG A 154 -2.79 -14.19 6.54
CA ARG A 154 -1.73 -14.34 7.55
C ARG A 154 -1.98 -13.45 8.77
N ALA A 155 -2.27 -12.16 8.56
CA ALA A 155 -2.56 -11.24 9.66
C ALA A 155 -3.85 -11.63 10.42
N ALA A 156 -4.89 -12.08 9.72
CA ALA A 156 -6.11 -12.60 10.34
C ALA A 156 -5.86 -13.88 11.14
N ALA A 157 -4.97 -14.76 10.67
CA ALA A 157 -4.58 -15.97 11.39
C ALA A 157 -3.87 -15.64 12.71
N LEU A 158 -2.93 -14.68 12.68
CA LEU A 158 -2.24 -14.20 13.89
C LEU A 158 -3.21 -13.55 14.90
N LEU A 159 -4.21 -12.82 14.42
CA LEU A 159 -5.28 -12.29 15.27
C LEU A 159 -6.05 -13.42 15.95
N ALA A 160 -6.52 -14.41 15.16
CA ALA A 160 -7.26 -15.55 15.67
C ALA A 160 -6.44 -16.37 16.69
N GLU A 161 -5.14 -16.57 16.46
CA GLU A 161 -4.24 -17.20 17.45
C GLU A 161 -4.20 -16.40 18.76
N THR A 162 -4.11 -15.07 18.67
CA THR A 162 -4.07 -14.18 19.84
C THR A 162 -5.37 -14.24 20.64
N LEU A 163 -6.49 -14.53 19.98
CA LEU A 163 -7.81 -14.68 20.58
C LEU A 163 -8.14 -16.13 20.99
N ASP A 164 -7.21 -17.08 20.82
CA ASP A 164 -7.39 -18.54 21.01
C ASP A 164 -8.52 -19.15 20.13
N GLU A 165 -8.79 -18.53 18.99
CA GLU A 165 -9.77 -18.97 17.98
C GLU A 165 -9.13 -19.99 17.01
N ARG A 166 -8.78 -21.17 17.55
CA ARG A 166 -7.94 -22.16 16.85
C ARG A 166 -8.45 -22.62 15.48
N ASP A 167 -9.75 -22.84 15.37
CA ASP A 167 -10.35 -23.31 14.11
C ASP A 167 -10.25 -22.23 13.02
N GLU A 168 -10.40 -20.96 13.40
CA GLU A 168 -10.28 -19.83 12.48
C GLU A 168 -8.83 -19.56 12.11
N ALA A 169 -7.93 -19.60 13.08
CA ALA A 169 -6.49 -19.51 12.85
C ALA A 169 -6.03 -20.57 11.85
N ARG A 170 -6.47 -21.83 12.04
CA ARG A 170 -6.16 -22.93 11.11
C ARG A 170 -6.68 -22.66 9.71
N ARG A 171 -7.94 -22.25 9.58
CA ARG A 171 -8.54 -21.90 8.28
C ARG A 171 -7.73 -20.82 7.57
N PHE A 172 -7.45 -19.71 8.25
CA PHE A 172 -6.69 -18.60 7.68
C PHE A 172 -5.26 -19.00 7.30
N TRP A 173 -4.57 -19.79 8.12
CA TRP A 173 -3.25 -20.30 7.75
C TRP A 173 -3.26 -21.27 6.57
N THR A 174 -4.26 -22.16 6.48
CA THR A 174 -4.41 -23.05 5.32
C THR A 174 -4.64 -22.25 4.04
N ASP A 175 -5.51 -21.24 4.08
CA ASP A 175 -5.79 -20.39 2.92
C ASP A 175 -4.56 -19.55 2.54
N ALA A 176 -3.89 -18.92 3.52
CA ALA A 176 -2.67 -18.14 3.29
C ALA A 176 -1.55 -19.00 2.69
N ARG A 177 -1.33 -20.22 3.25
CA ARG A 177 -0.34 -21.18 2.77
C ARG A 177 -0.55 -21.49 1.29
N SER A 178 -1.79 -21.80 0.92
CA SER A 178 -2.16 -22.19 -0.44
C SER A 178 -1.84 -21.09 -1.45
N LEU A 179 -2.05 -19.82 -1.06
CA LEU A 179 -1.70 -18.67 -1.91
C LEU A 179 -0.19 -18.42 -1.97
N TYR A 180 0.53 -18.64 -0.86
CA TYR A 180 1.99 -18.51 -0.83
C TYR A 180 2.72 -19.54 -1.70
N GLU A 181 2.16 -20.73 -1.96
CA GLU A 181 2.82 -21.79 -2.75
C GLU A 181 3.36 -21.32 -4.10
N SER A 182 2.67 -20.36 -4.73
CA SER A 182 3.03 -19.83 -6.04
C SER A 182 4.05 -18.70 -6.02
N SER A 183 4.31 -18.09 -4.85
CA SER A 183 4.87 -16.73 -4.78
C SER A 183 5.86 -16.48 -3.64
N CYS A 184 5.84 -17.24 -2.54
CA CYS A 184 6.63 -16.93 -1.34
C CYS A 184 6.95 -18.18 -0.51
N GLU A 185 8.13 -18.77 -0.71
CA GLU A 185 8.58 -19.97 0.04
C GLU A 185 8.61 -19.73 1.55
N SER A 186 9.11 -18.58 2.00
CA SER A 186 9.14 -18.25 3.44
C SER A 186 7.73 -18.16 4.05
N GLY A 187 6.74 -17.70 3.29
CA GLY A 187 5.34 -17.68 3.72
C GLY A 187 4.75 -19.09 3.87
N VAL A 188 5.10 -20.01 2.97
CA VAL A 188 4.72 -21.43 3.10
C VAL A 188 5.33 -22.04 4.36
N VAL A 189 6.63 -21.82 4.59
CA VAL A 189 7.34 -22.32 5.78
C VAL A 189 6.72 -21.78 7.07
N GLU A 190 6.41 -20.49 7.14
CA GLU A 190 5.74 -19.91 8.31
C GLU A 190 4.37 -20.56 8.54
N ALA A 191 3.55 -20.66 7.49
CA ALA A 191 2.21 -21.24 7.61
C ALA A 191 2.25 -22.72 8.03
N ASP A 192 3.20 -23.51 7.51
CA ASP A 192 3.41 -24.90 7.92
C ASP A 192 3.76 -25.03 9.40
N GLN A 193 4.67 -24.18 9.89
CA GLN A 193 5.04 -24.16 11.31
C GLN A 193 3.86 -23.81 12.20
N ARG A 194 3.06 -22.82 11.80
CA ARG A 194 1.88 -22.36 12.55
C ARG A 194 0.77 -23.41 12.58
N LEU A 195 0.49 -24.04 11.44
CA LEU A 195 -0.48 -25.14 11.35
C LEU A 195 -0.09 -26.33 12.23
N ALA A 196 1.20 -26.71 12.24
CA ALA A 196 1.69 -27.78 13.11
C ALA A 196 1.54 -27.45 14.60
N ALA A 197 1.69 -26.17 14.98
CA ALA A 197 1.52 -25.72 16.36
C ALA A 197 0.06 -25.71 16.83
N LEU A 198 -0.91 -25.62 15.89
CA LEU A 198 -2.33 -25.63 16.20
C LEU A 198 -2.90 -27.05 16.44
N GLY A 199 -2.12 -28.10 16.13
CA GLY A 199 -2.48 -29.52 16.31
C GLY A 199 -3.44 -30.01 15.24
#